data_AF-A0A1D3RMN9-F1
#
_entry.id   AF-A0A1D3RMN9-F1
#
_cell.length_a   1.000
_cell.length_b   1.000
_cell.length_c   1.000
_cell.angle_alpha   90.00
_cell.angle_beta   90.00
_cell.angle_gamma   90.00
#
_symmetry.space_group_name_H-M   'P 1'
#
loop_
_entity.id
_entity.type
_entity.pdbx_description
1 polymer ?
#
loop_
_entity_poly.entity_id
_entity_poly.type
_entity_poly.pdbx_seq_one_letter_code
_entity_poly.pdbx_strand_id
1 'polypeptide(L)'
;MLCQAGIDSALINGYANEEFTHSAVAAIVASGAADCGFGLQAAAAQFNLTFIPLNWESYWFILPKAKREHILFRSFIDLLASDVFKQSVAGVLGYDVSRSGSVVEPSHDLSILLF
;
A
#
# COMPACT_ATOMS: atom_id res chain seq x y z
N MET A 1 15.68 4.61 5.82
CA MET A 1 15.89 5.65 4.80
C MET A 1 16.75 6.80 5.32
N LEU A 2 16.28 7.65 6.25
CA LEU A 2 17.06 8.82 6.71
C LEU A 2 18.40 8.45 7.35
N CYS A 3 18.40 7.52 8.31
CA CYS A 3 19.63 7.03 8.94
C CYS A 3 20.60 6.38 7.92
N GLN A 4 20.09 5.68 6.91
CA GLN A 4 20.92 5.10 5.84
C GLN A 4 21.55 6.19 4.95
N ALA A 5 20.86 7.32 4.78
CA ALA A 5 21.35 8.49 4.07
C ALA A 5 22.22 9.41 4.97
N GLY A 6 22.43 9.07 6.24
CA GLY A 6 23.17 9.91 7.19
C GLY A 6 22.46 11.23 7.53
N ILE A 7 21.15 11.33 7.31
CA ILE A 7 20.36 12.53 7.59
C ILE A 7 19.76 12.42 8.99
N ASP A 8 20.03 13.42 9.83
CA ASP A 8 19.40 13.55 11.14
C ASP A 8 17.94 14.03 10.98
N SER A 9 17.00 13.25 11.50
CA SER A 9 15.57 13.56 11.49
C SER A 9 15.25 14.86 12.24
N ALA A 10 16.06 15.27 13.21
CA ALA A 10 15.86 16.52 13.94
C ALA A 10 16.02 17.76 13.06
N LEU A 11 16.64 17.62 11.88
CA LEU A 11 16.77 18.71 10.89
C LEU A 11 15.53 18.86 10.01
N ILE A 12 14.56 17.96 10.12
CA ILE A 12 13.33 17.99 9.32
C ILE A 12 12.23 18.68 10.15
N ASN A 13 11.81 19.85 9.70
CA ASN A 13 10.69 20.55 10.32
C ASN A 13 9.41 19.70 10.23
N GLY A 14 8.75 19.50 11.36
CA GLY A 14 7.54 18.66 11.42
C GLY A 14 7.80 17.16 11.31
N TYR A 15 9.03 16.67 11.51
CA TYR A 15 9.33 15.22 11.48
C TYR A 15 8.41 14.37 12.38
N ALA A 16 8.01 14.91 13.53
CA ALA A 16 7.11 14.26 14.48
C ALA A 16 5.62 14.48 14.18
N ASN A 17 5.27 15.21 13.12
CA ASN A 17 3.89 15.42 12.72
C ASN A 17 3.45 14.22 11.88
N GLU A 18 2.65 13.36 12.47
CA GLU A 18 2.14 12.15 11.83
C GLU A 18 0.64 12.29 11.53
N GLU A 19 0.24 11.68 10.41
CA GLU A 19 -1.16 11.56 10.03
C GLU A 19 -1.53 10.09 9.88
N PHE A 20 -2.75 9.76 10.27
CA PHE A 20 -3.19 8.36 10.37
C PHE A 20 -3.60 7.74 9.02
N THR A 21 -3.73 8.56 7.97
CA THR A 21 -4.15 8.08 6.66
C THR A 21 -3.39 8.78 5.55
N HIS A 22 -3.14 8.07 4.45
CA HIS A 22 -2.52 8.67 3.26
C HIS A 22 -3.34 9.84 2.69
N SER A 23 -4.67 9.78 2.81
CA SER A 23 -5.56 10.87 2.40
C SER A 23 -5.42 12.10 3.28
N ALA A 24 -5.22 11.95 4.59
CA ALA A 24 -4.96 13.08 5.49
C ALA A 24 -3.62 13.74 5.20
N VAL A 25 -2.55 12.95 4.97
CA VAL A 25 -1.26 13.48 4.51
C VAL A 25 -1.43 14.29 3.21
N ALA A 26 -2.11 13.72 2.22
CA ALA A 26 -2.34 14.39 0.94
C ALA A 26 -3.14 15.69 1.10
N ALA A 27 -4.15 15.72 1.97
CA ALA A 27 -4.92 16.94 2.26
C ALA A 27 -4.05 18.05 2.89
N ILE A 28 -3.18 17.70 3.84
CA ILE A 28 -2.27 18.65 4.49
C ILE A 28 -1.29 19.26 3.48
N VAL A 29 -0.65 18.43 2.65
CA VAL A 29 0.23 18.92 1.59
C VAL A 29 -0.53 19.80 0.59
N ALA A 30 -1.73 19.38 0.16
CA ALA A 30 -2.57 20.14 -0.76
C ALA A 30 -3.01 21.50 -0.20
N SER A 31 -3.16 21.62 1.12
CA SER A 31 -3.48 22.89 1.79
C SER A 31 -2.27 23.83 1.94
N GLY A 32 -1.06 23.36 1.65
CA GLY A 32 0.19 24.12 1.86
C GLY A 32 0.67 24.13 3.31
N ALA A 33 0.06 23.35 4.20
CA ALA A 33 0.49 23.21 5.60
C ALA A 33 1.76 22.34 5.75
N ALA A 34 2.12 21.57 4.73
CA ALA A 34 3.39 20.87 4.62
C ALA A 34 3.89 20.89 3.17
N ASP A 35 5.21 20.86 2.97
CA ASP A 35 5.83 20.82 1.64
C ASP A 35 5.76 19.43 1.00
N CYS A 36 5.81 18.37 1.81
CA CYS A 36 5.75 16.98 1.37
C CYS A 36 5.30 16.04 2.50
N GLY A 37 4.98 14.80 2.15
CA GLY A 37 4.63 13.74 3.11
C GLY A 37 4.63 12.36 2.46
N PHE A 38 4.70 11.31 3.29
CA PHE A 38 4.61 9.92 2.82
C PHE A 38 3.15 9.52 2.54
N GLY A 39 2.91 8.91 1.39
CA GLY A 39 1.55 8.56 0.98
C GLY A 39 1.51 7.55 -0.15
N LEU A 40 0.31 7.04 -0.44
CA LEU A 40 0.04 6.28 -1.65
C LEU A 40 -0.16 7.21 -2.84
N GLN A 41 0.27 6.76 -4.02
CA GLN A 41 0.08 7.48 -5.27
C GLN A 41 -1.40 7.75 -5.56
N ALA A 42 -2.30 6.82 -5.23
CA ALA A 42 -3.73 7.02 -5.39
C ALA A 42 -4.28 8.19 -4.57
N ALA A 43 -3.78 8.38 -3.34
CA ALA A 43 -4.16 9.52 -2.50
C ALA A 43 -3.62 10.83 -3.10
N ALA A 44 -2.36 10.87 -3.53
CA ALA A 44 -1.79 12.04 -4.20
C ALA A 44 -2.59 12.44 -5.46
N ALA A 45 -3.01 11.46 -6.26
CA ALA A 45 -3.81 11.68 -7.46
C ALA A 45 -5.19 12.31 -7.14
N GLN A 46 -5.85 11.89 -6.05
CA GLN A 46 -7.14 12.45 -5.62
C GLN A 46 -7.05 13.95 -5.29
N PHE A 47 -5.89 14.41 -4.78
CA PHE A 47 -5.64 15.80 -4.44
C PHE A 47 -4.85 16.55 -5.52
N ASN A 48 -4.67 15.95 -6.70
CA ASN A 48 -3.93 16.51 -7.83
C ASN A 48 -2.48 16.92 -7.47
N LEU A 49 -1.85 16.15 -6.58
CA LEU A 49 -0.48 16.35 -6.13
C LEU A 49 0.51 15.59 -7.01
N THR A 50 1.73 16.13 -7.11
CA THR A 50 2.85 15.38 -7.71
C THR A 50 3.26 14.24 -6.79
N PHE A 51 3.45 13.05 -7.34
CA PHE A 51 3.91 11.87 -6.61
C PHE A 51 5.31 11.45 -7.04
N ILE A 52 6.20 11.23 -6.07
CA ILE A 52 7.55 10.71 -6.30
C ILE A 52 7.61 9.27 -5.77
N PRO A 53 7.74 8.24 -6.63
CA PRO A 53 7.79 6.86 -6.18
C PRO A 53 9.06 6.57 -5.37
N LEU A 54 8.88 5.99 -4.18
CA LEU A 54 10.00 5.59 -3.29
C LEU A 54 10.09 4.07 -3.13
N ASN A 55 8.97 3.39 -2.92
CA ASN A 55 8.92 1.94 -2.78
C ASN A 55 7.51 1.40 -3.09
N TRP A 56 7.39 0.08 -3.23
CA TRP A 56 6.13 -0.64 -3.30
C TRP A 56 5.72 -1.18 -1.93
N GLU A 57 4.43 -1.10 -1.64
CA GLU A 57 3.80 -1.79 -0.51
C GLU A 57 2.99 -2.97 -1.06
N SER A 58 3.02 -4.11 -0.35
CA SER A 58 2.29 -5.31 -0.74
C SER A 58 1.13 -5.56 0.22
N TYR A 59 -0.09 -5.58 -0.32
CA TYR A 59 -1.29 -5.96 0.42
C TYR A 59 -1.54 -7.47 0.31
N TRP A 60 -1.80 -8.10 1.45
CA TRP A 60 -2.04 -9.54 1.54
C TRP A 60 -3.39 -9.83 2.18
N PHE A 61 -4.13 -10.77 1.61
CA PHE A 61 -5.27 -11.38 2.29
C PHE A 61 -4.80 -12.63 3.04
N ILE A 62 -5.00 -12.64 4.36
CA ILE A 62 -4.66 -13.78 5.21
C ILE A 62 -5.88 -14.70 5.29
N LEU A 63 -5.70 -15.96 4.91
CA LEU A 63 -6.72 -16.99 4.96
C LEU A 63 -6.25 -18.21 5.76
N PRO A 64 -7.11 -18.84 6.59
CA PRO A 64 -6.77 -20.08 7.27
C PRO A 64 -6.49 -21.19 6.25
N LYS A 65 -5.32 -21.84 6.34
CA LYS A 65 -4.90 -22.91 5.42
C LYS A 65 -5.96 -24.01 5.27
N ALA A 66 -6.58 -24.42 6.38
CA ALA A 66 -7.62 -25.45 6.40
C ALA A 66 -8.89 -25.09 5.59
N LYS A 67 -9.12 -23.79 5.32
CA LYS A 67 -10.30 -23.33 4.58
C LYS A 67 -10.00 -22.96 3.13
N ARG A 68 -8.74 -23.08 2.67
CA ARG A 68 -8.33 -22.70 1.31
C ARG A 68 -9.21 -23.29 0.21
N GLU A 69 -9.54 -24.58 0.34
CA GLU A 69 -10.34 -25.31 -0.66
C GLU A 69 -11.86 -25.09 -0.52
N HIS A 70 -12.30 -24.37 0.50
CA HIS A 70 -13.71 -24.07 0.68
C HIS A 70 -14.19 -23.15 -0.46
N ILE A 71 -15.37 -23.45 -0.99
CA ILE A 71 -15.90 -22.84 -2.23
C ILE A 71 -15.82 -21.31 -2.23
N LEU A 72 -16.16 -20.66 -1.12
CA LEU A 72 -16.11 -19.20 -0.98
C LEU A 72 -14.69 -18.63 -1.19
N PHE A 73 -13.66 -19.28 -0.66
CA PHE A 73 -12.28 -18.80 -0.82
C PHE A 73 -11.78 -19.06 -2.24
N ARG A 74 -12.12 -20.21 -2.83
CA ARG A 74 -11.81 -20.49 -4.25
C ARG A 74 -12.44 -19.45 -5.17
N SER A 75 -13.73 -19.18 -5.03
CA SER A 75 -14.42 -18.15 -5.82
C SER A 75 -13.84 -16.76 -5.62
N PHE A 76 -13.42 -16.41 -4.40
CA PHE A 76 -12.76 -15.13 -4.12
C PHE A 76 -11.38 -15.03 -4.80
N ILE A 77 -10.56 -16.08 -4.71
CA ILE A 77 -9.25 -16.14 -5.37
C ILE A 77 -9.41 -16.07 -6.89
N ASP A 78 -10.35 -16.82 -7.45
CA ASP A 78 -10.66 -16.83 -8.89
C ASP A 78 -11.11 -15.44 -9.36
N LEU A 79 -11.94 -14.74 -8.56
CA LEU A 79 -12.34 -13.36 -8.85
C LEU A 79 -11.12 -12.42 -8.89
N LEU A 80 -10.24 -12.48 -7.89
CA LEU A 80 -9.03 -11.65 -7.85
C LEU A 80 -8.06 -11.95 -9.01
N ALA A 81 -8.03 -13.19 -9.50
CA ALA A 81 -7.23 -13.59 -10.66
C ALA A 81 -7.86 -13.19 -12.01
N SER A 82 -9.17 -12.91 -12.03
CA SER A 82 -9.94 -12.66 -13.25
C SER A 82 -9.56 -11.36 -13.95
N ASP A 83 -9.73 -11.34 -15.28
CA ASP A 83 -9.55 -10.12 -16.07
C ASP A 83 -10.57 -9.05 -15.73
N VAL A 84 -11.79 -9.43 -15.34
CA VAL A 84 -12.82 -8.49 -14.89
C VAL A 84 -12.34 -7.69 -13.69
N PHE A 85 -11.75 -8.35 -12.69
CA PHE A 85 -11.17 -7.65 -11.54
C PHE A 85 -9.99 -6.78 -11.96
N LYS A 86 -9.03 -7.31 -12.71
CA LYS A 86 -7.85 -6.56 -13.18
C LYS A 86 -8.24 -5.31 -13.97
N GLN A 87 -9.28 -5.39 -14.81
CA GLN A 87 -9.81 -4.25 -15.54
C GLN A 87 -10.50 -3.24 -14.62
N SER A 88 -11.26 -3.71 -13.62
CA SER A 88 -11.95 -2.81 -12.67
C SER A 88 -10.98 -1.93 -11.86
N VAL A 89 -9.75 -2.41 -11.64
CA VAL A 89 -8.71 -1.70 -10.88
C VAL A 89 -7.64 -1.03 -11.75
N ALA A 90 -7.64 -1.27 -13.06
CA ALA A 90 -6.65 -0.71 -14.00
C ALA A 90 -6.63 0.84 -14.01
N GLY A 91 -7.73 1.48 -13.62
CA GLY A 91 -7.83 2.94 -13.50
C GLY A 91 -7.28 3.51 -12.18
N VAL A 92 -6.88 2.67 -11.23
CA VAL A 92 -6.37 3.13 -9.93
C VAL A 92 -4.85 3.30 -10.02
N LEU A 93 -4.40 4.56 -10.05
CA LEU A 93 -2.98 4.90 -10.14
C LEU A 93 -2.19 4.36 -8.94
N GLY A 94 -1.04 3.75 -9.22
CA GLY A 94 -0.11 3.25 -8.20
C GLY A 94 -0.41 1.87 -7.65
N TYR A 95 -1.34 1.13 -8.25
CA TYR A 95 -1.57 -0.28 -7.94
C TYR A 95 -1.02 -1.17 -9.05
N ASP A 96 -0.25 -2.20 -8.66
CA ASP A 96 0.12 -3.31 -9.54
C ASP A 96 -0.69 -4.55 -9.15
N VAL A 97 -1.42 -5.10 -10.12
CA VAL A 97 -2.26 -6.29 -9.96
C VAL A 97 -1.72 -7.51 -10.70
N SER A 98 -0.48 -7.44 -11.19
CA SER A 98 0.21 -8.55 -11.86
C SER A 98 0.20 -9.85 -11.03
N ARG A 99 0.22 -9.73 -9.70
CA ARG A 99 0.22 -10.85 -8.74
C ARG A 99 -1.15 -11.12 -8.11
N SER A 100 -2.20 -10.38 -8.49
CA SER A 100 -3.54 -10.55 -7.90
C SER A 100 -4.07 -11.98 -8.10
N GLY A 101 -4.67 -12.54 -7.05
CA GLY A 101 -5.16 -13.92 -7.03
C GLY A 101 -4.07 -14.99 -6.85
N SER A 102 -2.79 -14.61 -6.71
CA SER A 102 -1.72 -15.57 -6.40
C SER A 102 -1.77 -15.99 -4.93
N VAL A 103 -1.78 -17.30 -4.69
CA VAL A 103 -1.68 -17.86 -3.34
C VAL A 103 -0.23 -18.17 -3.03
N VAL A 104 0.30 -17.56 -1.97
CA VAL A 104 1.62 -17.90 -1.42
C VAL A 104 1.44 -18.56 -0.05
N GLU A 105 2.25 -19.57 0.24
CA GLU A 105 2.35 -20.12 1.58
C GLU A 105 3.63 -19.56 2.23
N PRO A 106 3.55 -18.87 3.37
CA PRO A 106 4.75 -18.46 4.08
C PRO A 106 5.52 -19.72 4.49
N SER A 107 6.84 -19.71 4.33
CA SER A 107 7.70 -20.77 4.86
C SER A 107 7.55 -20.85 6.38
N HIS A 108 7.65 -22.07 6.94
CA HIS A 108 7.33 -22.38 8.35
C HIS A 108 8.27 -21.74 9.40
N ASP A 109 9.10 -20.76 9.04
CA ASP A 109 10.03 -20.05 9.95
C ASP A 109 9.73 -18.54 10.05
N LEU A 110 8.54 -18.08 9.68
CA LEU A 110 8.20 -16.65 9.75
C LEU A 110 7.08 -16.38 10.74
N SER A 111 7.46 -15.77 11.86
CA SER A 111 6.55 -14.93 12.63
C SER A 111 6.36 -13.63 11.83
N ILE A 112 5.23 -13.51 11.13
CA ILE A 112 4.87 -12.25 10.48
C ILE A 112 4.36 -11.32 11.57
N LEU A 113 5.22 -10.38 12.01
CA LEU A 113 4.80 -9.21 12.76
C LEU A 113 4.33 -8.18 11.73
N LEU A 114 3.04 -7.87 11.74
CA LEU A 114 2.47 -6.73 11.00
C LEU A 114 2.70 -5.46 11.85
N PHE A 115 3.32 -4.45 11.27
CA PHE A 115 3.16 -3.04 11.67
C PHE A 115 2.81 -2.24 10.41
#